data_AF-A0A351Y3A9-F1
#
_entry.id   AF-A0A351Y3A9-F1
#
_cell.length_a   1.000
_cell.length_b   1.000
_cell.length_c   1.000
_cell.angle_alpha   90.00
_cell.angle_beta   90.00
_cell.angle_gamma   90.00
#
_symmetry.space_group_name_H-M   'P 1'
#
loop_
_entity.id
_entity.type
_entity.pdbx_description
1 polymer ?
#
loop_
_entity_poly.entity_id
_entity_poly.type
_entity_poly.pdbx_seq_one_letter_code
_entity_poly.pdbx_strand_id
1 'polypeptide(L)'
;MLNISGKVIANYRLSHIYPTDIGTAHRTGDFHIHDLDMFSGYCAGRSLRQLLEEGFNGLTNRVQSAPPKNLQAAVNQMINFFGTLQNEWA
;
A
#
# COMPACT_ATOMS: atom_id res chain seq x y z
N MET A 1 13.72 5.87 -10.10
CA MET A 1 12.51 6.00 -10.93
C MET A 1 11.27 6.38 -10.12
N LEU A 2 11.04 5.81 -8.93
CA LEU A 2 9.84 6.08 -8.10
C LEU A 2 9.55 7.57 -7.82
N ASN A 3 10.56 8.36 -7.44
CA ASN A 3 10.38 9.79 -7.14
C ASN A 3 9.81 10.60 -8.32
N ILE A 4 10.30 10.35 -9.54
CA ILE A 4 9.82 11.08 -10.73
C ILE A 4 8.37 10.68 -11.01
N SER A 5 8.07 9.38 -11.01
CA SER A 5 6.72 8.87 -11.22
C SER A 5 5.73 9.43 -10.19
N GLY A 6 6.08 9.43 -8.91
CA GLY A 6 5.22 9.95 -7.84
C GLY A 6 4.92 11.43 -8.00
N LYS A 7 5.92 12.26 -8.33
CA LYS A 7 5.72 13.69 -8.61
C LYS A 7 4.82 13.94 -9.83
N VAL A 8 4.95 13.12 -10.88
CA VAL A 8 4.09 13.22 -12.06
C VAL A 8 2.65 12.87 -11.71
N ILE A 9 2.41 11.78 -10.98
CA ILE A 9 1.08 11.35 -10.54
C ILE A 9 0.44 12.41 -9.64
N ALA A 10 1.18 12.91 -8.64
CA ALA A 10 0.68 13.92 -7.72
C ALA A 10 0.25 15.21 -8.44
N ASN A 11 1.08 15.72 -9.36
CA ASN A 11 0.73 16.90 -10.14
C ASN A 11 -0.44 16.63 -11.09
N TYR A 12 -0.50 15.47 -11.73
CA TYR A 12 -1.61 15.11 -12.60
C TYR A 12 -2.93 15.13 -11.82
N ARG A 13 -2.97 14.56 -10.61
CA ARG A 13 -4.16 14.57 -9.75
C ARG A 13 -4.61 15.97 -9.38
N LEU A 14 -3.71 16.79 -8.86
CA LEU A 14 -4.02 18.15 -8.44
C LEU A 14 -4.46 19.05 -9.61
N SER A 15 -4.06 18.72 -10.84
CA SER A 15 -4.38 19.53 -12.03
C SER A 15 -5.56 19.01 -12.85
N HIS A 16 -5.90 17.71 -12.77
CA HIS A 16 -6.89 17.09 -13.67
C HIS A 16 -7.95 16.23 -12.97
N ILE A 17 -7.74 15.80 -11.72
CA ILE A 17 -8.68 14.92 -11.00
C ILE A 17 -9.40 15.68 -9.90
N TYR A 18 -8.67 16.44 -9.08
CA TYR A 18 -9.26 17.29 -8.07
C TYR A 18 -9.89 18.54 -8.71
N PRO A 19 -10.96 19.08 -8.13
CA PRO A 19 -11.43 20.42 -8.43
C PRO A 19 -10.29 21.46 -8.32
N THR A 20 -10.33 22.49 -9.17
CA THR A 20 -9.24 23.47 -9.29
C THR A 20 -8.99 24.25 -8.00
N ASP A 21 -10.04 24.57 -7.25
CA ASP A 21 -9.98 25.22 -5.95
C ASP A 21 -9.27 24.35 -4.91
N ILE A 22 -9.57 23.04 -4.85
CA ILE A 22 -8.89 22.05 -4.00
C ILE A 22 -7.40 21.95 -4.38
N GLY A 23 -7.10 21.87 -5.68
CA GLY A 23 -5.74 21.82 -6.18
C GLY A 23 -4.93 23.08 -5.86
N THR A 24 -5.59 24.25 -5.83
CA THR A 24 -4.98 25.52 -5.47
C THR A 24 -4.70 25.59 -3.98
N ALA A 25 -5.71 25.28 -3.16
CA ALA A 25 -5.61 25.28 -1.70
C ALA A 25 -4.49 24.37 -1.17
N HIS A 26 -4.28 23.21 -1.80
CA HIS A 26 -3.11 22.35 -1.49
C HIS A 26 -1.78 23.05 -1.80
N ARG A 27 -1.67 23.74 -2.94
CA ARG A 27 -0.42 24.38 -3.40
C ARG A 27 -0.11 25.68 -2.66
N THR A 28 -1.14 26.40 -2.22
CA THR A 28 -1.00 27.62 -1.41
C THR A 28 -0.81 27.32 0.08
N GLY A 29 -1.02 26.06 0.49
CA GLY A 29 -0.77 25.62 1.86
C GLY A 29 -1.95 25.84 2.81
N ASP A 30 -3.16 26.03 2.29
CA ASP A 30 -4.37 26.15 3.11
C ASP A 30 -4.71 24.81 3.79
N PHE A 31 -4.37 23.70 3.12
CA PHE A 31 -4.28 22.35 3.71
C PHE A 31 -3.28 21.49 2.95
N HIS A 32 -2.99 20.30 3.47
CA HIS A 32 -2.14 19.31 2.82
C HIS A 32 -2.93 18.03 2.53
N ILE A 33 -2.82 17.53 1.30
CA ILE A 33 -3.37 16.23 0.89
C ILE A 33 -2.21 15.26 0.91
N HIS A 34 -2.30 14.24 1.75
CA HIS A 34 -1.28 13.21 1.90
C HIS A 34 -1.29 12.24 0.71
N ASP A 35 -0.14 11.64 0.44
CA ASP A 35 0.02 10.44 -0.41
C ASP A 35 -0.55 10.56 -1.84
N LEU A 36 -0.41 11.75 -2.43
CA LEU A 36 -0.89 12.05 -3.78
C LEU A 36 -0.22 11.23 -4.89
N ASP A 37 0.89 10.57 -4.60
CA ASP A 37 1.65 9.73 -5.52
C ASP A 37 1.13 8.29 -5.63
N MET A 38 0.24 7.82 -4.74
CA MET A 38 -0.32 6.47 -4.77
C MET A 38 -1.84 6.44 -4.99
N PHE A 39 -2.30 5.47 -5.79
CA PHE A 39 -3.74 5.15 -5.96
C PHE A 39 -4.10 3.93 -5.12
N SER A 40 -4.01 4.09 -3.81
CA SER A 40 -4.24 3.02 -2.84
C SER A 40 -4.93 3.56 -1.60
N GLY A 41 -5.31 2.66 -0.69
CA GLY A 41 -5.60 3.07 0.68
C GLY A 41 -4.35 3.63 1.36
N TYR A 42 -4.57 4.47 2.38
CA TYR A 42 -3.50 4.99 3.22
C TYR A 42 -2.83 3.86 4.00
N CYS A 43 -3.57 3.22 4.90
CA CYS A 43 -3.04 2.16 5.74
C CYS A 43 -3.95 0.93 5.73
N ALA A 44 -3.41 -0.18 6.20
CA ALA A 44 -4.15 -1.40 6.39
C ALA A 44 -3.71 -2.18 7.62
N GLY A 45 -4.69 -2.60 8.43
CA GLY A 45 -4.52 -3.63 9.43
C GLY A 45 -4.73 -5.02 8.84
N ARG A 46 -3.96 -6.00 9.31
CA ARG A 46 -4.03 -7.40 8.85
C ARG A 46 -4.04 -8.33 10.04
N SER A 47 -4.91 -9.33 9.99
CA SER A 47 -5.10 -10.26 11.09
C SER A 47 -3.90 -11.19 11.20
N LEU A 48 -3.12 -11.04 12.27
CA LEU A 48 -2.05 -12.00 12.60
C LEU A 48 -2.62 -13.40 12.81
N ARG A 49 -3.80 -13.48 13.45
CA ARG A 49 -4.51 -14.76 13.63
C ARG A 49 -4.77 -15.43 12.29
N GLN A 50 -5.23 -14.69 11.29
CA GLN A 50 -5.48 -15.24 9.96
C GLN A 50 -4.19 -15.78 9.33
N LEU A 51 -3.08 -15.04 9.41
CA LEU A 51 -1.79 -15.52 8.92
C LEU A 51 -1.34 -16.82 9.64
N LEU A 52 -1.59 -16.93 10.94
CA LEU A 52 -1.18 -18.09 11.73
C LEU A 52 -2.11 -19.31 11.56
N GLU A 53 -3.41 -19.11 11.37
CA GLU A 53 -4.41 -20.18 11.26
C GLU A 53 -4.64 -20.63 9.81
N GLU A 54 -4.45 -19.75 8.83
CA GLU A 54 -4.72 -20.03 7.41
C GLU A 54 -3.42 -20.05 6.58
N GLY A 55 -2.38 -19.33 6.99
CA GLY A 55 -1.16 -19.14 6.22
C GLY A 55 -1.29 -18.02 5.17
N PHE A 56 -0.19 -17.66 4.50
CA PHE A 56 -0.22 -16.66 3.43
C PHE A 56 -0.64 -17.28 2.09
N ASN A 57 -1.93 -17.19 1.75
CA ASN A 57 -2.55 -17.85 0.59
C ASN A 57 -3.68 -16.99 -0.05
N GLY A 58 -4.46 -17.57 -0.97
CA GLY A 58 -5.72 -16.98 -1.47
C GLY A 58 -5.72 -16.56 -2.94
N LEU A 59 -4.60 -16.72 -3.66
CA LEU A 59 -4.47 -16.33 -5.07
C LEU A 59 -4.11 -17.53 -5.95
N THR A 60 -4.88 -17.76 -7.02
CA THR A 60 -4.55 -18.74 -8.05
C THR A 60 -3.27 -18.36 -8.79
N ASN A 61 -2.48 -19.34 -9.22
CA ASN A 61 -1.22 -19.15 -9.97
C ASN A 61 -0.13 -18.34 -9.24
N ARG A 62 -0.17 -18.30 -7.91
CA ARG A 62 0.90 -17.75 -7.07
C ARG A 62 1.37 -18.80 -6.07
N VAL A 63 2.62 -18.68 -5.62
CA VAL A 63 3.15 -19.50 -4.53
C VAL A 63 2.35 -19.19 -3.27
N GLN A 64 1.90 -20.22 -2.57
CA GLN A 64 1.10 -20.10 -1.35
C GLN A 64 1.78 -20.83 -0.20
N SER A 65 1.54 -20.37 1.03
CA SER A 65 2.01 -21.00 2.26
C SER A 65 0.84 -21.49 3.10
N ALA A 66 0.90 -22.75 3.54
CA ALA A 66 0.01 -23.28 4.57
C ALA A 66 0.34 -22.66 5.95
N PRO A 67 -0.49 -22.88 6.98
CA PRO A 67 -0.24 -22.38 8.33
C PRO A 67 1.18 -22.74 8.85
N PRO A 68 1.91 -21.79 9.45
CA PRO A 68 3.26 -22.03 9.95
C PRO A 68 3.24 -23.03 11.11
N LYS A 69 4.15 -24.02 11.09
CA LYS A 69 4.27 -25.05 12.13
C LYS A 69 5.29 -24.74 13.24
N ASN A 70 6.02 -23.63 13.10
CA ASN A 70 6.98 -23.14 14.08
C ASN A 70 7.18 -21.62 13.92
N LEU A 71 7.84 -21.00 14.90
CA LEU A 71 8.05 -19.55 14.92
C LEU A 71 8.85 -19.03 13.73
N GLN A 72 9.89 -19.76 13.30
CA GLN A 72 10.70 -19.36 12.15
C GLN A 72 9.85 -19.27 10.88
N ALA A 73 8.99 -20.26 10.64
CA ALA A 73 8.07 -20.25 9.52
C ALA A 73 7.06 -19.10 9.61
N ALA A 74 6.55 -18.80 10.81
CA ALA A 74 5.62 -17.68 11.02
C ALA A 74 6.29 -16.33 10.70
N VAL A 75 7.52 -16.11 11.17
CA VAL A 75 8.29 -14.90 10.89
C VAL A 75 8.61 -14.76 9.41
N ASN A 76 9.01 -15.85 8.74
CA ASN A 76 9.27 -15.81 7.31
C ASN A 76 8.01 -15.49 6.49
N GLN A 77 6.84 -16.01 6.90
CA GLN A 77 5.57 -15.64 6.27
C GLN A 77 5.22 -14.17 6.50
N MET A 78 5.48 -13.61 7.69
CA MET A 78 5.30 -12.16 7.95
C MET A 78 6.23 -11.30 7.08
N ILE A 79 7.50 -11.70 6.92
CA ILE A 79 8.45 -11.02 6.04
C ILE A 79 7.97 -11.07 4.59
N ASN A 80 7.53 -12.23 4.11
CA ASN A 80 6.99 -12.38 2.76
C ASN A 80 5.73 -11.53 2.56
N PHE A 81 4.86 -11.48 3.56
CA PHE A 81 3.67 -10.65 3.56
C PHE A 81 4.01 -9.17 3.38
N PHE A 82 4.90 -8.61 4.22
CA PHE A 82 5.35 -7.22 4.08
C PHE A 82 6.05 -6.97 2.76
N GLY A 83 6.89 -7.90 2.32
CA GLY A 83 7.60 -7.79 1.06
C GLY A 83 6.67 -7.74 -0.15
N THR A 84 5.61 -8.56 -0.14
CA THR A 84 4.62 -8.67 -1.23
C THR A 84 3.74 -7.43 -1.32
N LEU A 85 3.38 -6.83 -0.18
CA LEU A 85 2.50 -5.66 -0.14
C LEU A 85 3.23 -4.31 -0.21
N GLN A 86 4.54 -4.31 -0.47
CA GLN A 86 5.27 -3.08 -0.73
C GLN A 86 4.63 -2.36 -1.93
N ASN A 87 4.24 -1.10 -1.75
CA ASN A 87 3.55 -0.26 -2.74
C ASN A 87 2.09 -0.65 -3.04
N GLU A 88 1.41 -1.39 -2.16
CA GLU A 88 -0.05 -1.62 -2.24
C GLU A 88 -0.84 -0.64 -1.35
N TRP A 89 -0.15 0.08 -0.46
CA TRP A 89 -0.67 1.07 0.49
C TRP A 89 0.35 2.21 0.57
N ALA A 90 -0.11 3.41 0.90
CA ALA A 90 0.75 4.59 1.01
C ALA A 90 1.60 4.62 2.29
#